data_AF-A0A6L3AGW0-F1
#
_entry.id   AF-A0A6L3AGW0-F1
#
_cell.length_a   1.000
_cell.length_b   1.000
_cell.length_c   1.000
_cell.angle_alpha   90.00
_cell.angle_beta   90.00
_cell.angle_gamma   90.00
#
_symmetry.space_group_name_H-M   'P 1'
#
loop_
_entity.id
_entity.type
_entity.pdbx_description
1 polymer ?
#
loop_
_entity_poly.entity_id
_entity_poly.type
_entity_poly.pdbx_seq_one_letter_code
_entity_poly.pdbx_strand_id
1 'polypeptide(L)'
;MGVIKRCYEYAQLTEGAFDITVSPLLERWGIYKGTLKEVREDKLLSLLQAVSYKNIEIDDNDKLISFTHKQTKIDLGPVIRGYAVDRALELFKESGVSKVCINYGSITRMIEPPSEKNSWKVGILHPVKENSVIGSLQLVDRGVAFVADYPRYTTVQDRFSLHFINPKTGKPVKNGNLAVTAMAGTAEEAGVLATILFIHGAEDIQRFSAILPESRKEI
;
A
#
# COMPACT_ATOMS: atom_id res chain seq x y z
N MET A 1 1.50 0.38 18.84
CA MET A 1 0.67 -0.52 18.02
C MET A 1 1.53 -1.19 16.96
N GLY A 2 1.46 -2.52 16.85
CA GLY A 2 2.20 -3.29 15.82
C GLY A 2 1.67 -3.09 14.40
N VAL A 3 2.49 -3.38 13.38
CA VAL A 3 2.12 -3.20 11.96
C VAL A 3 0.93 -4.06 11.54
N ILE A 4 0.83 -5.30 12.03
CA ILE A 4 -0.29 -6.20 11.69
C ILE A 4 -1.60 -5.71 12.30
N LYS A 5 -1.58 -5.13 13.49
CA LYS A 5 -2.77 -4.51 14.10
C LYS A 5 -3.25 -3.30 13.30
N ARG A 6 -2.34 -2.45 12.82
CA ARG A 6 -2.70 -1.38 11.88
C ARG A 6 -3.32 -1.92 10.59
N CYS A 7 -2.76 -2.99 10.03
CA CYS A 7 -3.32 -3.64 8.84
C CYS A 7 -4.74 -4.18 9.10
N TYR A 8 -4.98 -4.74 10.29
CA TYR A 8 -6.30 -5.20 10.71
C TYR A 8 -7.29 -4.03 10.82
N GLU A 9 -6.89 -2.91 11.42
CA GLU A 9 -7.70 -1.69 11.49
C GLU A 9 -8.01 -1.13 10.10
N TYR A 10 -7.02 -1.05 9.20
CA TYR A 10 -7.25 -0.66 7.81
C TYR A 10 -8.26 -1.58 7.11
N ALA A 11 -8.17 -2.89 7.34
CA ALA A 11 -9.11 -3.84 6.78
C ALA A 11 -10.52 -3.68 7.36
N GLN A 12 -10.65 -3.38 8.66
CA GLN A 12 -11.94 -3.05 9.29
C GLN A 12 -12.55 -1.78 8.70
N LEU A 13 -11.78 -0.68 8.65
CA LEU A 13 -12.22 0.63 8.18
C LEU A 13 -12.65 0.61 6.69
N THR A 14 -12.09 -0.32 5.93
CA THR A 14 -12.37 -0.46 4.49
C THR A 14 -13.29 -1.63 4.15
N GLU A 15 -13.83 -2.30 5.16
CA GLU A 15 -14.67 -3.49 5.01
C GLU A 15 -14.03 -4.55 4.09
N GLY A 16 -12.74 -4.83 4.32
CA GLY A 16 -11.93 -5.79 3.55
C GLY A 16 -11.58 -5.34 2.13
N ALA A 17 -11.76 -4.06 1.77
CA ALA A 17 -11.25 -3.55 0.50
C ALA A 17 -9.70 -3.50 0.52
N PHE A 18 -9.12 -3.24 1.69
CA PHE A 18 -7.74 -3.57 2.02
C PHE A 18 -7.71 -4.86 2.86
N ASP A 19 -6.91 -5.85 2.48
CA ASP A 19 -6.76 -7.06 3.26
C ASP A 19 -5.37 -7.66 3.04
N ILE A 20 -4.59 -7.82 4.11
CA ILE A 20 -3.25 -8.42 4.04
C ILE A 20 -3.30 -9.94 3.89
N THR A 21 -4.45 -10.59 4.09
CA THR A 21 -4.58 -12.05 3.98
C THR A 21 -4.67 -12.57 2.54
N VAL A 22 -4.39 -11.71 1.54
CA VAL A 22 -4.47 -12.02 0.10
C VAL A 22 -3.41 -13.00 -0.42
N SER A 23 -2.41 -13.34 0.38
CA SER A 23 -1.29 -14.19 -0.05
C SER A 23 -1.70 -15.53 -0.69
N PRO A 24 -2.72 -16.28 -0.20
CA PRO A 24 -3.17 -17.52 -0.85
C PRO A 24 -3.63 -17.30 -2.30
N LEU A 25 -4.24 -16.15 -2.60
CA LEU A 25 -4.63 -15.79 -3.97
C LEU A 25 -3.40 -15.42 -4.79
N LEU A 26 -2.50 -14.60 -4.25
CA LEU A 26 -1.26 -14.19 -4.92
C LEU A 26 -0.42 -15.42 -5.33
N GLU A 27 -0.27 -16.41 -4.44
CA GLU A 27 0.37 -17.69 -4.73
C GLU A 27 -0.36 -18.45 -5.84
N ARG A 28 -1.69 -18.53 -5.75
CA ARG A 28 -2.51 -19.34 -6.67
C ARG A 28 -2.51 -18.80 -8.09
N TRP A 29 -2.59 -17.48 -8.24
CA TRP A 29 -2.48 -16.78 -9.53
C TRP A 29 -1.06 -16.80 -10.08
N GLY A 30 -0.06 -17.08 -9.24
CA GLY A 30 1.34 -17.19 -9.65
C GLY A 30 2.10 -15.87 -9.59
N ILE A 31 1.57 -14.86 -8.89
CA ILE A 31 2.08 -13.49 -8.86
C ILE A 31 3.53 -13.44 -8.38
N TYR A 32 3.83 -14.13 -7.27
CA TYR A 32 5.20 -14.21 -6.73
C TYR A 32 6.21 -14.87 -7.67
N LYS A 33 5.74 -15.63 -8.67
CA LYS A 33 6.57 -16.30 -9.68
C LYS A 33 6.67 -15.52 -10.99
N GLY A 34 6.06 -14.33 -11.07
CA GLY A 34 5.95 -13.57 -12.32
C GLY A 34 5.14 -14.31 -13.39
N THR A 35 4.22 -15.19 -12.97
CA THR A 35 3.33 -15.93 -13.89
C THR A 35 1.88 -15.54 -13.61
N LEU A 36 1.03 -15.53 -14.63
CA LEU A 36 -0.42 -15.41 -14.47
C LEU A 36 -1.08 -16.69 -14.96
N LYS A 37 -1.46 -17.56 -14.03
CA LYS A 37 -2.13 -18.83 -14.33
C LYS A 37 -3.63 -18.68 -14.17
N GLU A 38 -4.38 -19.23 -15.12
CA GLU A 38 -5.83 -19.30 -14.97
C GLU A 38 -6.20 -20.17 -13.76
N VAL A 39 -7.15 -19.66 -12.97
CA VAL A 39 -7.64 -20.31 -11.75
C VAL A 39 -9.08 -20.70 -11.99
N ARG A 40 -9.38 -22.01 -11.92
CA ARG A 40 -10.75 -22.51 -11.93
C ARG A 40 -11.57 -21.89 -10.80
N GLU A 41 -12.82 -21.54 -11.08
CA GLU A 41 -13.69 -20.80 -10.14
C GLU A 41 -13.96 -21.57 -8.83
N ASP A 42 -14.11 -22.89 -8.89
CA ASP A 42 -14.29 -23.75 -7.71
C ASP A 42 -13.14 -23.62 -6.69
N LYS A 43 -11.90 -23.60 -7.19
CA LYS A 43 -10.70 -23.38 -6.37
C LYS A 43 -10.58 -21.94 -5.88
N LEU A 44 -11.13 -20.98 -6.61
CA LEU A 44 -11.12 -19.58 -6.20
C LEU A 44 -12.05 -19.36 -5.00
N LEU A 45 -13.26 -19.92 -5.04
CA LEU A 45 -14.24 -19.82 -3.95
C LEU A 45 -13.71 -20.40 -2.63
N SER A 46 -13.00 -21.53 -2.67
CA SER A 46 -12.38 -22.09 -1.46
C SER A 46 -11.29 -21.19 -0.88
N LEU A 47 -10.52 -20.51 -1.74
CA LEU A 47 -9.45 -19.61 -1.30
C LEU A 47 -9.98 -18.30 -0.72
N LEU A 48 -11.14 -17.83 -1.17
CA LEU A 48 -11.79 -16.65 -0.60
C LEU A 48 -12.14 -16.82 0.87
N GLN A 49 -12.40 -18.04 1.34
CA GLN A 49 -12.62 -18.31 2.78
C GLN A 49 -11.35 -18.09 3.61
N ALA A 50 -10.17 -18.25 2.99
CA ALA A 50 -8.87 -18.01 3.61
C ALA A 50 -8.43 -16.54 3.57
N VAL A 51 -9.12 -15.70 2.77
CA VAL A 51 -8.78 -14.29 2.54
C VAL A 51 -9.82 -13.43 3.23
N SER A 52 -9.59 -13.22 4.52
CA SER A 52 -10.43 -12.39 5.37
C SER A 52 -9.60 -11.95 6.56
N TYR A 53 -9.49 -10.64 6.78
CA TYR A 53 -8.87 -10.07 7.98
C TYR A 53 -9.53 -10.57 9.27
N LYS A 54 -10.79 -11.01 9.21
CA LYS A 54 -11.50 -11.63 10.34
C LYS A 54 -10.92 -12.99 10.76
N ASN A 55 -10.09 -13.59 9.92
CA ASN A 55 -9.35 -14.81 10.27
C ASN A 55 -8.12 -14.51 11.14
N ILE A 56 -7.72 -13.24 11.28
CA ILE A 56 -6.60 -12.82 12.12
C ILE A 56 -7.09 -12.62 13.54
N GLU A 57 -6.45 -13.32 14.48
CA GLU A 57 -6.58 -13.08 15.91
C GLU A 57 -5.27 -12.48 16.42
N ILE A 58 -5.39 -11.40 17.18
CA ILE A 58 -4.27 -10.70 17.79
C ILE A 58 -4.56 -10.69 19.29
N ASP A 59 -3.61 -11.15 20.11
CA ASP A 59 -3.74 -11.09 21.56
C ASP A 59 -3.72 -9.64 22.07
N ASP A 60 -4.21 -9.42 23.30
CA ASP A 60 -4.35 -8.07 23.87
C ASP A 60 -3.04 -7.28 23.96
N ASN A 61 -1.90 -7.97 23.94
CA ASN A 61 -0.57 -7.38 24.03
C ASN A 61 0.13 -7.18 22.66
N ASP A 62 -0.53 -7.51 21.55
CA ASP A 62 0.02 -7.49 20.18
C ASP A 62 1.29 -8.37 19.99
N LYS A 63 1.45 -9.42 20.80
CA LYS A 63 2.62 -10.32 20.81
C LYS A 63 2.37 -11.65 20.12
N LEU A 64 1.13 -12.10 20.06
CA LEU A 64 0.75 -13.36 19.42
C LEU A 64 -0.27 -13.08 18.33
N ILE A 65 -0.02 -13.67 17.16
CA ILE A 65 -0.90 -13.59 16.00
C ILE A 65 -1.23 -15.03 15.60
N SER A 66 -2.51 -15.37 15.63
CA SER A 66 -3.04 -16.66 15.19
C SER A 66 -3.99 -16.49 14.01
N PHE A 67 -4.19 -17.59 13.27
CA PHE A 67 -5.15 -17.64 12.18
C PHE A 67 -6.19 -18.72 12.44
N THR A 68 -7.47 -18.35 12.39
CA THR A 68 -8.58 -19.30 12.59
C THR A 68 -8.76 -20.24 11.41
N HIS A 69 -8.38 -19.80 10.21
CA HIS A 69 -8.42 -20.60 8.99
C HIS A 69 -7.01 -21.06 8.56
N LYS A 70 -6.81 -22.37 8.40
CA LYS A 70 -5.50 -23.03 8.18
C LYS A 70 -4.75 -22.59 6.92
N GLN A 71 -5.47 -22.08 5.92
CA GLN A 71 -4.86 -21.60 4.67
C GLN A 71 -4.58 -20.10 4.67
N THR A 72 -4.96 -19.37 5.73
CA THR A 72 -4.70 -17.92 5.83
C THR A 72 -3.20 -17.68 5.83
N LYS A 73 -2.76 -16.77 4.97
CA LYS A 73 -1.38 -16.30 4.88
C LYS A 73 -1.40 -14.81 4.63
N ILE A 74 -0.44 -14.09 5.21
CA ILE A 74 -0.36 -12.63 5.07
C ILE A 74 0.66 -12.20 4.02
N ASP A 75 0.36 -11.12 3.32
CA ASP A 75 1.24 -10.34 2.46
C ASP A 75 1.25 -8.89 2.97
N LEU A 76 2.42 -8.41 3.37
CA LEU A 76 2.60 -7.03 3.85
C LEU A 76 3.13 -6.10 2.76
N GLY A 77 3.19 -6.54 1.49
CA GLY A 77 3.73 -5.77 0.38
C GLY A 77 3.18 -4.33 0.28
N PRO A 78 1.86 -4.12 0.43
CA PRO A 78 1.25 -2.78 0.41
C PRO A 78 1.66 -1.83 1.55
N VAL A 79 2.22 -2.34 2.65
CA VAL A 79 2.44 -1.59 3.90
C VAL A 79 3.92 -1.50 4.25
N ILE A 80 4.67 -2.58 4.04
CA ILE A 80 5.99 -2.78 4.65
C ILE A 80 7.03 -1.74 4.19
N ARG A 81 6.94 -1.27 2.94
CA ARG A 81 7.83 -0.24 2.41
C ARG A 81 7.57 1.11 3.07
N GLY A 82 6.30 1.49 3.22
CA GLY A 82 5.93 2.72 3.91
C GLY A 82 6.32 2.68 5.38
N TYR A 83 6.03 1.56 6.05
CA TYR A 83 6.48 1.32 7.42
C TYR A 83 8.00 1.49 7.59
N ALA A 84 8.81 0.88 6.72
CA ALA A 84 10.26 0.99 6.78
C ALA A 84 10.75 2.43 6.58
N VAL A 85 10.15 3.16 5.64
CA VAL A 85 10.46 4.57 5.39
C VAL A 85 10.09 5.44 6.60
N ASP A 86 8.93 5.22 7.20
CA ASP A 86 8.50 5.97 8.39
C ASP A 86 9.40 5.67 9.60
N ARG A 87 9.79 4.40 9.82
CA ARG A 87 10.75 4.02 10.86
C ARG A 87 12.13 4.65 10.63
N ALA A 88 12.61 4.68 9.39
CA ALA A 88 13.88 5.32 9.06
C ALA A 88 13.82 6.83 9.35
N LEU A 89 12.70 7.49 9.03
CA LEU A 89 12.48 8.90 9.35
C LEU A 89 12.51 9.17 10.86
N GLU A 90 11.90 8.30 11.66
CA GLU A 90 11.93 8.40 13.13
C GLU A 90 13.37 8.39 13.66
N LEU A 91 14.23 7.49 13.17
CA LEU A 91 15.65 7.44 13.56
C LEU A 91 16.40 8.75 13.24
N PHE A 92 16.10 9.38 12.10
CA PHE A 92 16.68 10.69 11.78
C PHE A 92 16.20 11.79 12.74
N LYS A 93 14.91 11.80 13.08
CA LYS A 93 14.35 12.74 14.06
C LYS A 93 14.99 12.58 15.43
N GLU A 94 15.14 11.35 15.90
CA GLU A 94 15.81 11.02 17.16
C GLU A 94 17.28 11.45 17.17
N SER A 95 17.92 11.47 16.00
CA SER A 95 19.29 11.95 15.81
C SER A 95 19.39 13.48 15.66
N GLY A 96 18.29 14.22 15.82
CA GLY A 96 18.26 15.68 15.68
C GLY A 96 18.24 16.19 14.23
N VAL A 97 18.04 15.31 13.25
CA VAL A 97 17.96 15.69 11.83
C VAL A 97 16.51 15.97 11.45
N SER A 98 16.15 17.25 11.34
CA SER A 98 14.77 17.69 11.08
C SER A 98 14.44 17.91 9.60
N LYS A 99 15.46 17.98 8.72
CA LYS A 99 15.33 18.23 7.28
C LYS A 99 15.64 16.97 6.49
N VAL A 100 14.62 16.16 6.22
CA VAL A 100 14.79 14.83 5.66
C VAL A 100 13.73 14.55 4.60
N CYS A 101 14.18 13.92 3.51
CA CYS A 101 13.33 13.27 2.52
C CYS A 101 13.92 11.89 2.24
N ILE A 102 13.15 10.84 2.53
CA ILE A 102 13.52 9.44 2.27
C ILE A 102 12.65 8.96 1.13
N ASN A 103 13.27 8.48 0.05
CA ASN A 103 12.60 7.80 -1.04
C ASN A 103 13.05 6.34 -1.05
N TYR A 104 12.08 5.43 -1.07
CA TYR A 104 12.30 4.01 -1.31
C TYR A 104 11.42 3.56 -2.48
N GLY A 105 11.95 3.76 -3.69
CA GLY A 105 11.27 3.44 -4.94
C GLY A 105 9.99 4.27 -5.09
N SER A 106 8.84 3.60 -5.06
CA SER A 106 7.55 4.24 -5.25
C SER A 106 6.96 4.89 -3.99
N ILE A 107 7.64 4.82 -2.84
CA ILE A 107 7.18 5.43 -1.58
C ILE A 107 8.19 6.45 -1.08
N THR A 108 7.70 7.63 -0.66
CA THR A 108 8.50 8.73 -0.15
C THR A 108 7.92 9.26 1.16
N ARG A 109 8.77 9.64 2.11
CA ARG A 109 8.38 10.41 3.30
C ARG A 109 9.31 11.60 3.46
N MET A 110 8.73 12.77 3.73
CA MET A 110 9.50 13.99 3.92
C MET A 110 8.97 14.85 5.05
N ILE A 111 9.86 15.55 5.76
CA ILE A 111 9.55 16.44 6.89
C ILE A 111 9.88 17.89 6.51
N GLU A 112 10.75 18.58 7.25
CA GLU A 112 11.11 19.95 6.93
C GLU A 112 11.88 20.03 5.61
N PRO A 113 11.57 21.00 4.74
CA PRO A 113 12.34 21.25 3.53
C PRO A 113 13.72 21.86 3.84
N PRO A 114 14.67 21.81 2.88
CA PRO A 114 15.95 22.53 2.99
C PRO A 114 15.75 24.01 3.27
N SER A 115 16.70 24.64 3.97
CA SER A 115 16.60 26.00 4.56
C SER A 115 16.20 27.13 3.58
N GLU A 116 16.30 26.91 2.28
CA GLU A 116 16.00 27.88 1.22
C GLU A 116 14.62 27.67 0.57
N LYS A 117 13.86 26.67 1.01
CA LYS A 117 12.58 26.30 0.40
C LYS A 117 11.47 26.19 1.44
N ASN A 118 10.27 26.61 1.06
CA ASN A 118 9.08 26.49 1.91
C ASN A 118 8.41 25.11 1.80
N SER A 119 8.82 24.28 0.83
CA SER A 119 8.28 22.93 0.61
C SER A 119 9.20 22.07 -0.25
N TRP A 120 8.94 20.76 -0.22
CA TRP A 120 9.53 19.79 -1.14
C TRP A 120 8.73 19.76 -2.44
N LYS A 121 9.42 19.85 -3.58
CA LYS A 121 8.82 19.64 -4.89
C LYS A 121 8.88 18.16 -5.26
N VAL A 122 7.74 17.48 -5.24
CA VAL A 122 7.62 16.04 -5.58
C VAL A 122 7.03 15.89 -6.96
N GLY A 123 7.77 15.25 -7.87
CA GLY A 123 7.29 14.97 -9.23
C GLY A 123 6.28 13.82 -9.24
N ILE A 124 5.19 13.99 -10.01
CA ILE A 124 4.24 12.92 -10.34
C ILE A 124 4.71 12.28 -11.64
N LEU A 125 5.03 10.99 -11.60
CA LEU A 125 5.50 10.25 -12.76
C LEU A 125 4.39 10.01 -13.78
N HIS A 126 4.74 10.09 -15.06
CA HIS A 126 3.89 9.65 -16.14
C HIS A 126 3.75 8.11 -16.06
N PRO A 127 2.53 7.54 -16.06
CA PRO A 127 2.35 6.10 -15.87
C PRO A 127 2.90 5.24 -17.02
N VAL A 128 2.94 5.79 -18.24
CA VAL A 128 3.40 5.10 -19.46
C VAL A 128 4.80 5.50 -19.94
N LYS A 129 5.22 6.76 -19.75
CA LYS A 129 6.48 7.30 -20.28
C LYS A 129 7.55 7.25 -19.18
N GLU A 130 8.57 6.44 -19.39
CA GLU A 130 9.67 6.29 -18.44
C GLU A 130 10.37 7.64 -18.19
N ASN A 131 10.73 7.90 -16.93
CA ASN A 131 11.41 9.11 -16.47
C ASN A 131 10.72 10.43 -16.85
N SER A 132 9.43 10.40 -17.22
CA SER A 132 8.64 11.59 -17.53
C SER A 132 7.81 12.01 -16.32
N VAL A 133 7.72 13.31 -16.09
CA VAL A 133 6.92 13.90 -15.01
C VAL A 133 5.74 14.63 -15.63
N ILE A 134 4.52 14.33 -15.18
CA ILE A 134 3.28 14.96 -15.68
C ILE A 134 2.82 16.14 -14.82
N GLY A 135 3.39 16.29 -13.63
CA GLY A 135 3.05 17.35 -12.70
C GLY A 135 3.92 17.31 -11.45
N SER A 136 3.72 18.23 -10.52
CA SER A 136 4.42 18.21 -9.25
C SER A 136 3.57 18.74 -8.11
N LEU A 137 3.84 18.24 -6.92
CA LEU A 137 3.21 18.63 -5.66
C LEU A 137 4.22 19.39 -4.80
N GLN A 138 3.74 20.35 -4.02
CA GLN A 138 4.54 21.08 -3.04
C GLN A 138 4.14 20.61 -1.64
N LEU A 139 5.03 19.88 -0.97
CA LEU A 139 4.67 19.14 0.24
C LEU A 139 5.60 19.46 1.41
N VAL A 140 5.03 19.45 2.60
CA VAL A 140 5.74 19.56 3.88
C VAL A 140 5.13 18.54 4.82
N ASP A 141 6.00 17.75 5.47
CA ASP A 141 5.58 16.74 6.44
C ASP A 141 4.49 15.78 5.92
N ARG A 142 4.75 15.13 4.79
CA ARG A 142 3.83 14.17 4.14
C ARG A 142 4.55 12.91 3.66
N GLY A 143 3.79 11.82 3.64
CA GLY A 143 4.11 10.61 2.88
C GLY A 143 3.44 10.65 1.50
N VAL A 144 4.11 10.10 0.51
CA VAL A 144 3.61 9.98 -0.87
C VAL A 144 3.89 8.57 -1.37
N ALA A 145 2.90 7.94 -1.99
CA ALA A 145 3.06 6.65 -2.64
C ALA A 145 2.55 6.71 -4.08
N PHE A 146 3.29 6.05 -4.96
CA PHE A 146 2.93 5.81 -6.34
C PHE A 146 2.70 4.31 -6.54
N VAL A 147 1.55 3.96 -7.12
CA VAL A 147 1.16 2.58 -7.43
C VAL A 147 0.73 2.55 -8.89
N ALA A 148 1.23 1.60 -9.67
CA ALA A 148 0.90 1.46 -11.09
C ALA A 148 0.78 -0.01 -11.51
N ASP A 149 0.11 -0.24 -12.65
CA ASP A 149 0.18 -1.54 -13.33
C ASP A 149 1.55 -1.61 -14.05
N TYR A 150 2.48 -2.38 -13.47
CA TYR A 150 3.91 -2.33 -13.81
C TYR A 150 4.38 -3.54 -14.63
N PRO A 151 4.30 -3.51 -15.97
CA PRO A 151 5.18 -4.35 -16.80
C PRO A 151 6.52 -3.68 -17.13
N ARG A 152 6.62 -2.33 -17.04
CA ARG A 152 7.68 -1.56 -17.74
C ARG A 152 8.74 -0.87 -16.87
N TYR A 153 8.57 -0.80 -15.55
CA TYR A 153 9.59 -0.24 -14.64
C TYR A 153 10.18 -1.36 -13.78
N THR A 154 10.96 -2.23 -14.41
CA THR A 154 11.80 -3.18 -13.68
C THR A 154 13.06 -2.45 -13.20
N THR A 155 12.97 -1.66 -12.14
CA THR A 155 14.19 -1.37 -11.39
C THR A 155 14.60 -2.65 -10.65
N VAL A 156 15.90 -2.86 -10.44
CA VAL A 156 16.45 -4.07 -9.81
C VAL A 156 15.87 -4.31 -8.40
N GLN A 157 15.29 -3.28 -7.75
CA GLN A 157 14.67 -3.33 -6.43
C GLN A 157 13.17 -3.69 -6.45
N ASP A 158 12.49 -3.65 -7.60
CA ASP A 158 11.03 -3.82 -7.74
C ASP A 158 10.65 -5.10 -8.50
N ARG A 159 11.45 -6.17 -8.39
CA ARG A 159 11.18 -7.49 -9.03
C ARG A 159 9.90 -8.19 -8.52
N PHE A 160 9.18 -7.60 -7.57
CA PHE A 160 7.88 -8.06 -7.09
C PHE A 160 6.79 -7.19 -7.72
N SER A 161 6.62 -7.29 -9.05
CA SER A 161 5.59 -6.55 -9.79
C SER A 161 4.21 -6.95 -9.27
N LEU A 162 3.55 -6.01 -8.58
CA LEU A 162 2.23 -6.16 -7.97
C LEU A 162 1.19 -6.44 -9.06
N HIS A 163 0.85 -7.71 -9.25
CA HIS A 163 -0.44 -8.06 -9.81
C HIS A 163 -1.46 -7.94 -8.68
N PHE A 164 -2.08 -6.77 -8.60
CA PHE A 164 -3.12 -6.50 -7.61
C PHE A 164 -4.27 -7.48 -7.79
N ILE A 165 -4.68 -8.08 -6.68
CA ILE A 165 -5.87 -8.93 -6.61
C ILE A 165 -6.90 -8.19 -5.77
N ASN A 166 -8.14 -8.14 -6.25
CA ASN A 166 -9.23 -7.64 -5.45
C ASN A 166 -9.59 -8.69 -4.38
N PRO A 167 -9.44 -8.42 -3.06
CA PRO A 167 -9.68 -9.41 -2.02
C PRO A 167 -11.12 -9.93 -2.00
N LYS A 168 -12.08 -9.11 -2.44
CA LYS A 168 -13.52 -9.47 -2.46
C LYS A 168 -13.87 -10.42 -3.59
N THR A 169 -13.26 -10.26 -4.76
CA THR A 169 -13.56 -11.10 -5.93
C THR A 169 -12.56 -12.25 -6.11
N GLY A 170 -11.38 -12.13 -5.52
CA GLY A 170 -10.26 -13.06 -5.69
C GLY A 170 -9.59 -12.98 -7.06
N LYS A 171 -10.00 -12.04 -7.92
CA LYS A 171 -9.53 -11.92 -9.30
C LYS A 171 -8.51 -10.80 -9.43
N PRO A 172 -7.57 -10.88 -10.40
CA PRO A 172 -6.70 -9.77 -10.75
C PRO A 172 -7.50 -8.53 -11.11
N VAL A 173 -7.01 -7.37 -10.71
CA VAL A 173 -7.64 -6.06 -10.99
C VAL A 173 -7.65 -5.80 -12.50
N LYS A 174 -8.81 -5.42 -13.04
CA LYS A 174 -9.04 -5.08 -14.46
C LYS A 174 -9.97 -3.87 -14.59
N ASN A 175 -9.58 -2.75 -14.01
CA ASN A 175 -10.38 -1.52 -13.97
C ASN A 175 -9.85 -0.41 -14.91
N GLY A 176 -8.75 -0.64 -15.62
CA GLY A 176 -8.17 0.34 -16.55
C GLY A 176 -7.33 1.43 -15.88
N ASN A 177 -7.15 1.39 -14.54
CA ASN A 177 -6.26 2.30 -13.85
C ASN A 177 -4.81 2.08 -14.28
N LEU A 178 -4.16 3.14 -14.75
CA LEU A 178 -2.75 3.08 -15.14
C LEU A 178 -1.82 3.30 -13.95
N ALA A 179 -2.14 4.28 -13.12
CA ALA A 179 -1.45 4.54 -11.86
C ALA A 179 -2.30 5.38 -10.92
N VAL A 180 -1.91 5.38 -9.65
CA VAL A 180 -2.42 6.21 -8.57
C VAL A 180 -1.23 6.80 -7.83
N THR A 181 -1.29 8.11 -7.59
CA THR A 181 -0.45 8.79 -6.59
C THR A 181 -1.35 9.14 -5.42
N ALA A 182 -0.98 8.73 -4.21
CA ALA A 182 -1.68 9.12 -2.99
C ALA A 182 -0.73 9.81 -2.01
N MET A 183 -1.30 10.67 -1.18
CA MET A 183 -0.58 11.37 -0.12
C MET A 183 -1.28 11.16 1.22
N ALA A 184 -0.50 11.10 2.30
CA ALA A 184 -1.02 10.96 3.65
C ALA A 184 -0.04 11.54 4.68
N GLY A 185 -0.37 11.43 5.97
CA GLY A 185 0.50 11.89 7.05
C GLY A 185 1.76 11.03 7.20
N THR A 186 1.68 9.75 6.83
CA THR A 186 2.80 8.80 6.85
C THR A 186 2.99 8.14 5.48
N ALA A 187 4.17 7.58 5.23
CA ALA A 187 4.42 6.81 4.01
C ALA A 187 3.64 5.50 3.99
N GLU A 188 3.42 4.88 5.15
CA GLU A 188 2.57 3.70 5.33
C GLU A 188 1.12 3.98 4.89
N GLU A 189 0.50 5.03 5.43
CA GLU A 189 -0.86 5.45 5.09
C GLU A 189 -0.99 5.74 3.59
N ALA A 190 -0.01 6.44 3.01
CA ALA A 190 -0.01 6.76 1.58
C ALA A 190 0.05 5.48 0.73
N GLY A 191 0.86 4.49 1.12
CA GLY A 191 0.96 3.20 0.42
C GLY A 191 -0.34 2.40 0.46
N VAL A 192 -0.98 2.35 1.64
CA VAL A 192 -2.30 1.71 1.81
C VAL A 192 -3.34 2.41 0.95
N LEU A 193 -3.41 3.75 1.02
CA LEU A 193 -4.36 4.54 0.26
C LEU A 193 -4.20 4.35 -1.26
N ALA A 194 -2.97 4.46 -1.76
CA ALA A 194 -2.68 4.26 -3.17
C ALA A 194 -3.08 2.85 -3.65
N THR A 195 -2.86 1.83 -2.82
CA THR A 195 -3.22 0.45 -3.14
C THR A 195 -4.74 0.26 -3.25
N ILE A 196 -5.51 0.79 -2.31
CA ILE A 196 -6.98 0.67 -2.33
C ILE A 196 -7.56 1.41 -3.52
N LEU A 197 -7.13 2.65 -3.74
CA LEU A 197 -7.52 3.47 -4.90
C LEU A 197 -7.22 2.76 -6.21
N PHE A 198 -6.05 2.11 -6.30
CA PHE A 198 -5.68 1.37 -7.50
C PHE A 198 -6.60 0.16 -7.73
N ILE A 199 -6.92 -0.60 -6.69
CA ILE A 199 -7.75 -1.82 -6.78
C ILE A 199 -9.22 -1.48 -7.07
N HIS A 200 -9.80 -0.52 -6.35
CA HIS A 200 -11.25 -0.27 -6.32
C HIS A 200 -11.67 0.98 -7.10
N GLY A 201 -10.73 1.82 -7.52
CA GLY A 201 -11.00 3.06 -8.24
C GLY A 201 -11.28 4.25 -7.32
N ALA A 202 -11.16 5.45 -7.89
CA ALA A 202 -11.35 6.70 -7.16
C ALA A 202 -12.80 6.98 -6.75
N GLU A 203 -13.78 6.27 -7.29
CA GLU A 203 -15.20 6.47 -6.94
C GLU A 203 -15.53 5.94 -5.53
N ASP A 204 -14.65 5.11 -4.95
CA ASP A 204 -14.83 4.51 -3.62
C ASP A 204 -14.40 5.47 -2.47
N ILE A 205 -14.60 6.79 -2.66
CA ILE A 205 -14.17 7.88 -1.76
C ILE A 205 -14.58 7.71 -0.31
N GLN A 206 -15.74 7.10 -0.08
CA GLN A 206 -16.24 6.85 1.26
C GLN A 206 -15.30 5.94 2.06
N ARG A 207 -14.70 4.91 1.43
CA ARG A 207 -13.73 4.02 2.08
C ARG A 207 -12.39 4.71 2.36
N PHE A 208 -12.00 5.71 1.57
CA PHE A 208 -10.78 6.49 1.81
C PHE A 208 -10.91 7.41 3.03
N SER A 209 -12.07 8.04 3.19
CA SER A 209 -12.32 8.95 4.31
C SER A 209 -12.29 8.27 5.69
N ALA A 210 -12.48 6.94 5.72
CA ALA A 210 -12.42 6.15 6.94
C ALA A 210 -11.00 5.88 7.43
N ILE A 211 -10.00 5.89 6.54
CA ILE A 211 -8.59 5.60 6.86
C ILE A 211 -7.85 6.87 7.31
N LEU A 212 -8.30 8.04 6.84
CA LEU A 212 -7.67 9.32 7.16
C LEU A 212 -8.35 9.98 8.37
N PRO A 213 -7.58 10.43 9.38
CA PRO A 213 -8.12 11.30 10.43
C PRO A 213 -8.78 12.54 9.82
N GLU A 214 -9.87 13.04 10.40
CA GLU A 214 -10.61 14.22 9.90
C GLU A 214 -9.71 15.44 9.65
N SER A 215 -8.69 15.64 10.49
CA SER A 215 -7.71 16.72 10.37
C SER A 215 -6.76 16.61 9.18
N ARG A 216 -6.89 15.57 8.34
CA ARG A 216 -5.96 15.24 7.23
C ARG A 216 -6.68 14.86 5.94
N LYS A 217 -7.98 15.15 5.81
CA LYS A 217 -8.83 14.82 4.65
C LYS A 217 -8.71 15.78 3.45
N GLU A 218 -7.77 16.73 3.46
CA GLU A 218 -7.49 17.55 2.26
C GLU A 218 -6.73 16.69 1.24
N ILE A 219 -7.46 16.18 0.24
CA ILE A 219 -6.97 15.42 -0.92
C ILE A 219 -6.74 16.38 -2.09
#